data_AF-A0A1V5K0K3-F1
#
_entry.id   AF-A0A1V5K0K3-F1
#
_cell.length_a   1.000
_cell.length_b   1.000
_cell.length_c   1.000
_cell.angle_alpha   90.00
_cell.angle_beta   90.00
_cell.angle_gamma   90.00
#
_symmetry.space_group_name_H-M   'P 1'
#
loop_
_entity.id
_entity.type
_entity.pdbx_description
1 polymer ?
#
loop_
_entity_poly.entity_id
_entity_poly.type
_entity_poly.pdbx_seq_one_letter_code
_entity_poly.pdbx_strand_id
1 'polypeptide(L)'
;MAVARRCRFGQPQALVTSALRESAAAIAPFPTLFWLTCPHIREAVGALENGGMIGRMREKLRRDEEFRTDYVNANRDYAHRREAILEQLDSAWREKVSADMAGVITHAGVGGLVNLEGVKCIHMHVAHWLATEDNPIGREAVATMCGDGGPGLECHDGRCARHRVKEPRATE
;
A
#
# COMPACT_ATOMS: atom_id res chain seq x y z
N MET A 1 -3.72 8.40 12.43
CA MET A 1 -2.78 7.79 11.45
C MET A 1 -1.60 7.22 12.20
N ALA A 2 -1.23 5.97 11.91
CA ALA A 2 -0.08 5.29 12.50
C ALA A 2 1.03 5.08 11.46
N VAL A 3 2.25 4.80 11.92
CA VAL A 3 3.38 4.46 11.03
C VAL A 3 3.53 2.95 11.03
N ALA A 4 3.40 2.34 9.84
CA ALA A 4 3.57 0.90 9.68
C ALA A 4 5.06 0.50 9.64
N ARG A 5 5.91 1.34 9.02
CA ARG A 5 7.36 1.11 8.97
C ARG A 5 8.15 2.40 8.95
N ARG A 6 9.29 2.41 9.66
CA ARG A 6 10.31 3.49 9.62
C ARG A 6 11.63 2.97 9.07
N CYS A 7 12.40 3.85 8.42
CA CYS A 7 13.80 3.57 8.07
C CYS A 7 14.75 3.87 9.23
N ARG A 8 16.05 3.57 9.06
CA ARG A 8 17.10 3.86 10.05
C ARG A 8 17.24 5.34 10.44
N PHE A 9 16.78 6.26 9.58
CA PHE A 9 16.74 7.71 9.88
C PHE A 9 15.46 8.15 10.60
N GLY A 10 14.63 7.21 11.05
CA GLY A 10 13.36 7.47 11.74
C GLY A 10 12.22 7.98 10.85
N GLN A 11 12.45 8.13 9.53
CA GLN A 11 11.43 8.62 8.60
C GLN A 11 10.44 7.51 8.24
N PRO A 12 9.13 7.82 8.10
CA PRO A 12 8.14 6.83 7.71
C PRO A 12 8.41 6.35 6.27
N GLN A 13 8.31 5.03 6.07
CA GLN A 13 8.29 4.41 4.75
C GLN A 13 6.88 4.04 4.33
N ALA A 14 6.10 3.48 5.27
CA ALA A 14 4.69 3.15 5.07
C ALA A 14 3.85 3.69 6.23
N LEU A 15 2.69 4.26 5.92
CA LEU A 15 1.70 4.74 6.89
C LEU A 15 0.45 3.87 6.85
N VAL A 16 -0.26 3.81 7.97
CA VAL A 16 -1.64 3.31 8.04
C VAL A 16 -2.59 4.49 7.84
N THR A 17 -3.42 4.41 6.80
CA THR A 17 -4.40 5.42 6.40
C THR A 17 -5.78 5.12 6.99
N SER A 18 -6.72 6.05 6.83
CA SER A 18 -8.13 5.82 7.18
C SER A 18 -8.71 4.68 6.34
N ALA A 19 -9.55 3.85 6.95
CA ALA A 19 -10.22 2.74 6.29
C ALA A 19 -11.32 3.20 5.31
N LEU A 20 -11.94 4.34 5.59
CA LEU A 20 -12.96 4.99 4.76
C LEU A 20 -12.50 6.37 4.32
N ARG A 21 -13.09 6.84 3.21
CA ARG A 21 -13.14 8.24 2.84
C ARG A 21 -14.59 8.69 2.89
N GLU A 22 -14.81 9.88 3.44
CA GLU A 22 -16.10 10.54 3.42
C GLU A 22 -16.06 11.67 2.39
N SER A 23 -17.15 11.83 1.66
CA SER A 23 -17.38 12.94 0.74
C SER A 23 -18.81 13.47 0.95
N ALA A 24 -19.11 14.65 0.41
CA ALA A 24 -20.45 15.21 0.49
C ALA A 24 -21.55 14.31 -0.12
N ALA A 25 -21.16 13.35 -0.98
CA ALA A 25 -22.09 12.46 -1.67
C ALA A 25 -22.16 11.04 -1.10
N ALA A 26 -21.06 10.51 -0.55
CA ALA A 26 -21.01 9.12 -0.09
C ALA A 26 -19.80 8.82 0.81
N ILE A 27 -19.96 7.77 1.61
CA ILE A 27 -18.88 7.04 2.31
C ILE A 27 -18.42 5.90 1.39
N ALA A 28 -17.11 5.75 1.22
CA ALA A 28 -16.51 4.69 0.41
C ALA A 28 -15.21 4.18 1.04
N PRO A 29 -14.76 2.95 0.74
CA PRO A 29 -13.45 2.50 1.19
C PRO A 29 -12.36 3.43 0.67
N PHE A 30 -11.40 3.74 1.54
CA PHE A 30 -10.19 4.42 1.09
C PHE A 30 -9.42 3.47 0.15
N PRO A 31 -8.85 3.97 -0.97
CA PRO A 31 -8.23 3.10 -1.97
C PRO A 31 -7.12 2.20 -1.42
N THR A 32 -6.40 2.64 -0.39
CA THR A 32 -5.39 1.82 0.28
C THR A 32 -5.39 2.02 1.81
N LEU A 33 -5.14 0.97 2.60
CA LEU A 33 -4.86 1.00 4.04
C LEU A 33 -3.40 1.38 4.34
N PHE A 34 -2.52 1.14 3.35
CA PHE A 34 -1.09 1.38 3.49
C PHE A 34 -0.61 2.35 2.42
N TRP A 35 0.03 3.43 2.86
CA TRP A 35 0.52 4.49 1.96
C TRP A 35 2.04 4.58 1.97
N LEU A 36 2.66 4.45 0.80
CA LEU A 36 4.10 4.57 0.63
C LEU A 36 4.54 6.04 0.62
N THR A 37 5.39 6.40 1.58
CA THR A 37 5.80 7.79 1.83
C THR A 37 7.27 8.07 1.51
N CYS A 38 8.15 7.09 1.65
CA CYS A 38 9.58 7.32 1.45
C CYS A 38 9.91 7.61 -0.03
N PRO A 39 10.49 8.79 -0.37
CA PRO A 39 10.80 9.14 -1.75
C PRO A 39 11.84 8.19 -2.39
N HIS A 40 12.76 7.63 -1.58
CA HIS A 40 13.69 6.57 -2.02
C HIS A 40 12.97 5.35 -2.59
N ILE A 41 12.05 4.79 -1.82
CA ILE A 41 11.30 3.60 -2.26
C ILE A 41 10.36 3.97 -3.40
N ARG A 42 9.73 5.15 -3.37
CA ARG A 42 8.83 5.60 -4.45
C ARG A 42 9.54 5.72 -5.79
N GLU A 43 10.74 6.30 -5.83
CA GLU A 43 11.54 6.38 -7.05
C GLU A 43 11.95 4.99 -7.55
N ALA A 44 12.41 4.11 -6.64
CA ALA A 44 12.76 2.74 -7.00
C ALA A 44 11.57 1.95 -7.56
N VAL A 45 10.40 2.08 -6.94
CA VAL A 45 9.15 1.49 -7.43
C VAL A 45 8.74 2.09 -8.78
N GLY A 46 8.88 3.39 -8.97
CA GLY A 46 8.64 4.04 -10.27
C GLY A 46 9.55 3.49 -11.37
N ALA A 47 10.82 3.22 -11.07
CA ALA A 47 11.73 2.57 -12.01
C ALA A 47 11.29 1.14 -12.37
N LEU A 48 10.82 0.36 -11.39
CA LEU A 48 10.26 -0.98 -11.63
C LEU A 48 8.99 -0.95 -12.49
N GLU A 49 8.09 -0.01 -12.21
CA GLU A 49 6.86 0.21 -12.99
C GLU A 49 7.17 0.59 -14.44
N ASN A 50 8.08 1.55 -14.64
CA ASN A 50 8.56 1.95 -15.97
C ASN A 50 9.26 0.79 -16.69
N GLY A 51 9.95 -0.06 -15.94
CA GLY A 51 10.54 -1.31 -16.43
C GLY A 51 9.52 -2.41 -16.71
N GLY A 52 8.21 -2.17 -16.64
CA GLY A 52 7.16 -3.11 -17.03
C GLY A 52 6.77 -4.13 -15.96
N MET A 53 7.11 -3.90 -14.69
CA MET A 53 6.84 -4.86 -13.62
C MET A 53 5.34 -5.20 -13.46
N ILE A 54 4.44 -4.24 -13.66
CA ILE A 54 2.99 -4.48 -13.59
C ILE A 54 2.58 -5.57 -14.59
N GLY A 55 3.08 -5.51 -15.83
CA GLY A 55 2.81 -6.51 -16.86
C GLY A 55 3.33 -7.89 -16.46
N ARG A 56 4.57 -7.96 -15.94
CA ARG A 56 5.15 -9.22 -15.46
C ARG A 56 4.37 -9.83 -14.30
N MET A 57 3.90 -9.02 -13.35
CA MET A 57 3.11 -9.51 -12.21
C MET A 57 1.74 -10.02 -12.66
N ARG A 58 1.08 -9.33 -13.59
CA ARG A 58 -0.17 -9.82 -14.21
C ARG A 58 0.04 -11.15 -14.92
N GLU A 59 1.15 -11.31 -15.64
CA GLU A 59 1.44 -12.57 -16.31
C GLU A 59 1.76 -13.69 -15.32
N LYS A 60 2.50 -13.38 -14.25
CA LYS A 60 2.77 -14.32 -13.16
C LYS A 60 1.48 -14.79 -12.50
N LEU A 61 0.54 -13.87 -12.19
CA LEU A 61 -0.79 -14.23 -11.66
C LEU A 61 -1.58 -15.20 -12.55
N ARG A 62 -1.36 -15.19 -13.88
CA ARG A 62 -2.03 -16.11 -14.80
C ARG A 62 -1.38 -17.49 -14.86
N ARG A 63 -0.05 -17.55 -14.72
CA ARG A 63 0.76 -18.75 -14.97
C ARG A 63 1.12 -19.52 -13.70
N ASP A 64 1.19 -18.83 -12.58
CA ASP A 64 1.69 -19.35 -11.31
C ASP A 64 0.53 -19.42 -10.30
N GLU A 65 0.04 -20.64 -10.07
CA GLU A 65 -1.11 -20.88 -9.20
C GLU A 65 -0.82 -20.62 -7.73
N GLU A 66 0.40 -20.90 -7.27
CA GLU A 66 0.83 -20.62 -5.90
C GLU A 66 0.88 -19.11 -5.67
N PHE A 67 1.52 -18.36 -6.58
CA PHE A 67 1.57 -16.91 -6.53
C PHE A 67 0.17 -16.26 -6.57
N ARG A 68 -0.73 -16.81 -7.39
CA ARG A 68 -2.13 -16.37 -7.44
C ARG A 68 -2.85 -16.64 -6.12
N THR A 69 -2.62 -17.79 -5.50
CA THR A 69 -3.21 -18.17 -4.22
C THR A 69 -2.75 -17.24 -3.11
N ASP A 70 -1.43 -16.99 -3.01
CA ASP A 70 -0.85 -15.98 -2.10
C ASP A 70 -1.49 -14.61 -2.32
N TYR A 71 -1.67 -14.21 -3.57
CA TYR A 71 -2.23 -12.91 -3.91
C TYR A 71 -3.69 -12.78 -3.48
N VAL A 72 -4.50 -13.82 -3.70
CA VAL A 72 -5.90 -13.86 -3.27
C VAL A 72 -5.98 -13.80 -1.75
N ASN A 73 -5.15 -14.59 -1.04
CA ASN A 73 -5.11 -14.59 0.42
C ASN A 73 -4.71 -13.21 0.97
N ALA A 74 -3.66 -12.61 0.43
CA ALA A 74 -3.23 -11.26 0.83
C ALA A 74 -4.34 -10.22 0.64
N ASN A 75 -5.15 -10.32 -0.41
CA ASN A 75 -6.28 -9.40 -0.63
C ASN A 75 -7.47 -9.66 0.31
N ARG A 76 -7.74 -10.91 0.66
CA ARG A 76 -8.77 -11.26 1.66
C ARG A 76 -8.38 -10.74 3.03
N ASP A 77 -7.15 -11.01 3.45
CA ASP A 77 -6.62 -10.53 4.73
C ASP A 77 -6.60 -9.01 4.79
N TYR A 78 -6.31 -8.36 3.68
CA TYR A 78 -6.39 -6.92 3.58
C TYR A 78 -7.81 -6.37 3.81
N ALA A 79 -8.82 -7.02 3.25
CA ALA A 79 -10.21 -6.64 3.44
C ALA A 79 -10.66 -6.89 4.89
N HIS A 80 -10.29 -8.03 5.48
CA HIS A 80 -10.52 -8.32 6.90
C HIS A 80 -9.84 -7.29 7.82
N ARG A 81 -8.61 -6.87 7.52
CA ARG A 81 -7.92 -5.80 8.26
C ARG A 81 -8.68 -4.47 8.17
N ARG A 82 -9.25 -4.13 7.01
CA ARG A 82 -10.09 -2.93 6.87
C ARG A 82 -11.31 -3.01 7.79
N GLU A 83 -12.02 -4.13 7.74
CA GLU A 83 -13.21 -4.36 8.56
C GLU A 83 -12.88 -4.31 10.05
N ALA A 84 -11.80 -4.96 10.49
CA ALA A 84 -11.35 -4.92 11.87
C ALA A 84 -11.02 -3.49 12.35
N ILE A 85 -10.37 -2.68 11.51
CA ILE A 85 -10.12 -1.26 11.82
C ILE A 85 -11.44 -0.51 11.98
N LEU A 86 -12.43 -0.77 11.13
CA LEU A 86 -13.73 -0.11 11.23
C LEU A 86 -14.52 -0.53 12.45
N GLU A 87 -14.55 -1.81 12.76
CA GLU A 87 -15.19 -2.33 13.97
C GLU A 87 -14.59 -1.72 15.25
N GLN A 88 -13.27 -1.48 15.26
CA GLN A 88 -12.58 -0.82 16.38
C GLN A 88 -12.88 0.68 16.48
N LEU A 89 -13.03 1.38 15.34
CA LEU A 89 -13.26 2.82 15.32
C LEU A 89 -14.73 3.19 15.54
N ASP A 90 -15.64 2.37 15.02
CA ASP A 90 -17.07 2.63 15.00
C ASP A 90 -17.85 1.33 14.70
N SER A 91 -18.25 0.58 15.71
CA SER A 91 -18.99 -0.68 15.54
C SER A 91 -20.33 -0.53 14.78
N ALA A 92 -20.87 0.70 14.70
CA ALA A 92 -22.10 1.00 13.95
C ALA A 92 -21.84 1.42 12.50
N TRP A 93 -20.61 1.31 11.98
CA TRP A 93 -20.26 1.77 10.62
C TRP A 93 -21.14 1.16 9.53
N ARG A 94 -21.62 -0.09 9.71
CA ARG A 94 -22.49 -0.78 8.75
C ARG A 94 -23.86 -0.11 8.58
N GLU A 95 -24.35 0.57 9.61
CA GLU A 95 -25.63 1.30 9.55
C GLU A 95 -25.51 2.62 8.76
N LYS A 96 -24.27 3.10 8.56
CA LYS A 96 -23.97 4.38 7.89
C LYS A 96 -23.77 4.23 6.39
N VAL A 97 -23.85 3.02 5.86
CA VAL A 97 -23.61 2.69 4.44
C VAL A 97 -24.70 1.77 3.91
N SER A 98 -24.89 1.74 2.59
CA SER A 98 -25.79 0.75 1.97
C SER A 98 -25.22 -0.67 2.09
N ALA A 99 -26.08 -1.68 1.98
CA ALA A 99 -25.68 -3.09 2.00
C ALA A 99 -24.63 -3.40 0.91
N ASP A 100 -24.80 -2.85 -0.30
CA ASP A 100 -23.83 -3.00 -1.39
C ASP A 100 -22.47 -2.40 -1.02
N MET A 101 -22.47 -1.22 -0.40
CA MET A 101 -21.23 -0.55 0.01
C MET A 101 -20.55 -1.29 1.16
N ALA A 102 -21.32 -1.84 2.11
CA ALA A 102 -20.79 -2.72 3.14
C ALA A 102 -20.10 -3.93 2.50
N GLY A 103 -20.72 -4.56 1.50
CA GLY A 103 -20.12 -5.64 0.72
C GLY A 103 -18.81 -5.23 0.05
N VAL A 104 -18.75 -4.06 -0.59
CA VAL A 104 -17.50 -3.55 -1.19
C VAL A 104 -16.44 -3.31 -0.12
N ILE A 105 -16.78 -2.76 1.04
CA ILE A 105 -15.84 -2.48 2.13
C ILE A 105 -15.22 -3.78 2.67
N THR A 106 -16.02 -4.84 2.85
CA THR A 106 -15.58 -6.12 3.43
C THR A 106 -14.89 -7.06 2.45
N HIS A 107 -14.99 -6.82 1.14
CA HIS A 107 -14.41 -7.70 0.13
C HIS A 107 -13.31 -7.05 -0.73
N ALA A 108 -13.30 -5.72 -0.88
CA ALA A 108 -12.35 -5.09 -1.78
C ALA A 108 -10.92 -5.17 -1.23
N GLY A 109 -10.01 -5.75 -1.99
CA GLY A 109 -8.61 -5.88 -1.64
C GLY A 109 -7.80 -4.58 -1.76
N VAL A 110 -6.49 -4.75 -1.96
CA VAL A 110 -5.56 -3.63 -2.13
C VAL A 110 -5.96 -2.79 -3.35
N GLY A 111 -5.90 -1.47 -3.23
CA GLY A 111 -6.32 -0.57 -4.31
C GLY A 111 -7.83 -0.50 -4.52
N GLY A 112 -8.66 -1.12 -3.68
CA GLY A 112 -10.11 -1.26 -3.92
C GLY A 112 -10.42 -2.24 -5.04
N LEU A 113 -9.58 -3.26 -5.22
CA LEU A 113 -9.81 -4.31 -6.21
C LEU A 113 -10.93 -5.25 -5.74
N VAL A 114 -12.01 -5.30 -6.51
CA VAL A 114 -13.09 -6.29 -6.33
C VAL A 114 -12.79 -7.54 -7.19
N ASN A 115 -12.22 -7.36 -8.39
CA ASN A 115 -11.66 -8.46 -9.18
C ASN A 115 -10.16 -8.65 -8.85
N LEU A 116 -9.81 -9.84 -8.35
CA LEU A 116 -8.48 -10.23 -7.89
C LEU A 116 -7.52 -10.63 -9.02
N GLU A 117 -7.86 -10.35 -10.28
CA GLU A 117 -6.98 -10.55 -11.44
C GLU A 117 -6.21 -9.27 -11.82
N GLY A 118 -6.59 -8.13 -11.25
CA GLY A 118 -5.97 -6.84 -11.53
C GLY A 118 -4.72 -6.59 -10.69
N VAL A 119 -3.71 -5.97 -11.31
CA VAL A 119 -2.60 -5.31 -10.61
C VAL A 119 -2.67 -3.84 -10.98
N LYS A 120 -2.81 -2.94 -10.00
CA LYS A 120 -2.89 -1.48 -10.22
C LYS A 120 -1.48 -0.89 -10.28
N CYS A 121 -0.99 -0.32 -9.18
CA CYS A 121 0.37 0.19 -9.07
C CYS A 121 1.18 -0.66 -8.08
N ILE A 122 2.48 -0.82 -8.32
CA ILE A 122 3.40 -1.53 -7.44
C ILE A 122 3.54 -0.80 -6.09
N HIS A 123 3.33 0.51 -6.06
CA HIS A 123 3.40 1.32 -4.84
C HIS A 123 2.51 0.81 -3.71
N MET A 124 1.25 0.45 -4.01
CA MET A 124 0.33 -0.06 -2.98
C MET A 124 0.70 -1.47 -2.51
N HIS A 125 1.23 -2.31 -3.41
CA HIS A 125 1.68 -3.65 -3.07
C HIS A 125 2.93 -3.61 -2.18
N VAL A 126 3.88 -2.73 -2.49
CA VAL A 126 5.06 -2.49 -1.65
C VAL A 126 4.67 -1.90 -0.31
N ALA A 127 3.75 -0.93 -0.26
CA ALA A 127 3.27 -0.39 1.01
C ALA A 127 2.61 -1.47 1.88
N HIS A 128 1.81 -2.35 1.27
CA HIS A 128 1.17 -3.46 1.97
C HIS A 128 2.22 -4.46 2.49
N TRP A 129 3.16 -4.90 1.65
CA TRP A 129 4.22 -5.80 2.08
C TRP A 129 5.10 -5.21 3.18
N LEU A 130 5.46 -3.92 3.12
CA LEU A 130 6.23 -3.28 4.19
C LEU A 130 5.49 -3.19 5.52
N ALA A 131 4.16 -3.30 5.50
CA ALA A 131 3.32 -3.24 6.69
C ALA A 131 2.98 -4.62 7.26
N THR A 132 2.93 -5.67 6.42
CA THR A 132 2.40 -6.98 6.83
C THR A 132 3.25 -8.18 6.41
N GLU A 133 4.16 -8.01 5.44
CA GLU A 133 4.94 -9.07 4.79
C GLU A 133 4.13 -10.10 3.98
N ASP A 134 2.80 -9.94 3.90
CA ASP A 134 1.89 -10.91 3.28
C ASP A 134 1.74 -10.75 1.75
N ASN A 135 2.04 -9.58 1.17
CA ASN A 135 1.71 -9.30 -0.23
C ASN A 135 2.78 -9.83 -1.22
N PRO A 136 2.48 -10.81 -2.09
CA PRO A 136 3.50 -11.44 -2.94
C PRO A 136 4.04 -10.51 -4.03
N ILE A 137 3.23 -9.60 -4.57
CA ILE A 137 3.71 -8.59 -5.53
C ILE A 137 4.66 -7.61 -4.84
N GLY A 138 4.34 -7.20 -3.61
CA GLY A 138 5.22 -6.35 -2.81
C GLY A 138 6.53 -7.06 -2.48
N ARG A 139 6.48 -8.35 -2.15
CA ARG A 139 7.64 -9.23 -1.92
C ARG A 139 8.58 -9.25 -3.12
N GLU A 140 8.05 -9.49 -4.32
CA GLU A 140 8.82 -9.50 -5.57
C GLU A 140 9.49 -8.15 -5.87
N ALA A 141 8.74 -7.06 -5.69
CA ALA A 141 9.27 -5.71 -5.89
C ALA A 141 10.40 -5.41 -4.91
N VAL A 142 10.23 -5.77 -3.64
CA VAL A 142 11.25 -5.58 -2.61
C VAL A 142 12.48 -6.44 -2.87
N ALA A 143 12.29 -7.72 -3.21
CA ALA A 143 13.39 -8.61 -3.57
C ALA A 143 14.19 -8.05 -4.76
N THR A 144 13.51 -7.52 -5.78
CA THR A 144 14.18 -6.87 -6.92
C THR A 144 14.97 -5.63 -6.50
N MET A 145 14.41 -4.78 -5.63
CA MET A 145 15.10 -3.59 -5.13
C MET A 145 16.30 -3.92 -4.24
N CYS A 146 16.24 -5.02 -3.50
CA CYS A 146 17.28 -5.47 -2.57
C CYS A 146 18.30 -6.44 -3.18
N GLY A 147 18.12 -6.85 -4.44
CA GLY A 147 19.09 -7.68 -5.16
C GLY A 147 20.37 -6.93 -5.50
N ASP A 148 21.31 -7.64 -6.13
CA ASP A 148 22.63 -7.11 -6.47
C ASP A 148 22.54 -5.84 -7.33
N GLY A 149 23.16 -4.75 -6.85
CA GLY A 149 23.13 -3.45 -7.52
C GLY A 149 21.80 -2.69 -7.42
N GLY A 150 20.81 -3.23 -6.73
CA GLY A 150 19.54 -2.56 -6.46
C GLY A 150 19.67 -1.41 -5.46
N PRO A 151 18.70 -0.46 -5.45
CA PRO A 151 18.76 0.70 -4.56
C PRO A 151 18.47 0.37 -3.09
N GLY A 152 18.03 -0.84 -2.78
CA GLY A 152 17.58 -1.26 -1.45
C GLY A 152 16.34 -0.49 -0.96
N LEU A 153 15.95 -0.75 0.29
CA LEU A 153 14.80 -0.07 0.93
C LEU A 153 15.17 1.26 1.60
N GLU A 154 16.46 1.55 1.74
CA GLU A 154 16.94 2.72 2.47
C GLU A 154 17.98 3.49 1.66
N CYS A 155 17.80 4.81 1.57
CA CYS A 155 18.83 5.70 1.08
C CYS A 155 20.06 5.66 2.00
N HIS A 156 21.24 6.01 1.49
CA HIS A 156 22.46 6.02 2.31
C HIS A 156 22.63 7.31 3.12
N ASP A 157 22.03 8.41 2.68
CA ASP A 157 22.35 9.79 3.08
C ASP A 157 21.24 10.52 3.86
N GLY A 158 20.11 9.85 4.08
CA GLY A 158 18.94 10.44 4.70
C GLY A 158 18.31 11.56 3.86
N ARG A 159 18.37 11.49 2.53
CA ARG A 159 17.84 12.54 1.63
C ARG A 159 16.40 12.97 1.94
N CYS A 160 15.57 12.06 2.44
CA CYS A 160 14.19 12.33 2.85
C CYS A 160 14.07 13.18 4.13
N ALA A 161 15.04 13.11 5.04
CA ALA A 161 15.03 13.90 6.27
C ALA A 161 15.42 15.36 6.01
N ARG A 162 16.33 15.60 5.06
CA ARG A 162 16.82 16.94 4.69
C ARG A 162 15.70 17.84 4.16
N HIS A 163 14.72 17.27 3.47
CA HIS A 163 13.57 18.00 2.91
C HIS A 163 12.53 18.43 3.96
N ARG A 164 12.60 17.94 5.21
CA ARG A 164 11.69 18.35 6.31
C ARG A 164 12.22 19.54 7.11
N VAL A 165 13.52 19.80 7.10
CA VAL A 165 14.09 21.01 7.67
C VAL A 165 13.90 22.12 6.63
N LYS A 166 12.72 22.74 6.58
CA LYS A 166 12.60 24.05 5.95
C LYS A 166 13.42 25.01 6.81
N GLU A 167 14.52 25.54 6.27
CA GLU A 167 15.09 26.78 6.82
C GLU A 167 13.95 27.82 6.91
N PRO A 168 13.86 28.59 8.02
CA PRO A 168 12.85 29.63 8.13
C PRO A 168 13.02 30.58 6.94
N ARG A 169 11.93 30.83 6.20
CA ARG A 169 11.93 31.88 5.18
C ARG A 169 12.30 33.19 5.86
N ALA A 170 13.40 33.79 5.45
CA ALA A 170 13.72 35.16 5.81
C ALA A 170 12.52 36.03 5.41
N THR A 171 11.95 36.71 6.39
CA THR A 171 10.93 37.74 6.20
C THR A 171 11.63 38.95 5.58
N GLU A 172 11.28 39.27 4.34
CA GLU A 172 11.46 40.60 3.74
C GLU A 172 10.28 41.51 4.12
#